data_AF-A0A8D6Q3L2-F1
#
_entry.id   AF-A0A8D6Q3L2-F1
#
_cell.length_a   1.000
_cell.length_b   1.000
_cell.length_c   1.000
_cell.angle_alpha   90.00
_cell.angle_beta   90.00
_cell.angle_gamma   90.00
#
_symmetry.space_group_name_H-M   'P 1'
#
loop_
_entity.id
_entity.type
_entity.pdbx_description
1 polymer ?
#
loop_
_entity_poly.entity_id
_entity_poly.type
_entity_poly.pdbx_seq_one_letter_code
_entity_poly.pdbx_strand_id
1 'polypeptide(L)'
;MSEIMDLTIIEIKPEQAPTLYRAGGLDAYLEQIRQAVNEVPELNTKKGRDRVASLAAQVSRSKTAIEKPGREYLKRLKEAVRPAEAEIKRFVDACDELRDATRKPLTEWEAEQERIKAEEAMNALHVEALAMNEDFDRQLAARIESDHEMALLMNDAFDREQADKAAEAERQRIAHEEEIKRLAAAAAAREVEQRAQREREEAAHREAVLKAQAEQAERDRIAAEQKAEADKQAAIEAERRKAQEEADRIRREAEQRELARLAEEKRKADEQARREADVKHRKAVGTEIVKALLANTSLTRDQAIEVLTVVKDGRIPHTGISY
;
A
#
# COMPACT_ATOMS: atom_id res chain seq x y z
N MET A 1 8.44 44.76 -149.21
CA MET A 1 9.79 44.33 -148.79
C MET A 1 10.20 45.26 -147.67
N SER A 2 9.91 44.89 -146.41
CA SER A 2 10.34 45.66 -145.24
C SER A 2 11.79 45.31 -144.95
N GLU A 3 12.67 46.31 -145.00
CA GLU A 3 14.06 46.18 -144.58
C GLU A 3 14.11 45.71 -143.13
N ILE A 4 14.78 44.58 -142.89
CA ILE A 4 15.09 44.10 -141.55
C ILE A 4 16.21 45.01 -141.04
N MET A 5 15.87 46.00 -140.22
CA MET A 5 16.87 46.70 -139.41
C MET A 5 17.40 45.70 -138.37
N ASP A 6 18.50 45.03 -138.71
CA ASP A 6 19.30 44.30 -137.74
C ASP A 6 19.70 45.27 -136.63
N LEU A 7 19.26 45.01 -135.39
CA LEU A 7 19.76 45.73 -134.23
C LEU A 7 21.27 45.50 -134.19
N THR A 8 22.01 46.55 -134.53
CA THR A 8 23.41 46.70 -134.20
C THR A 8 23.61 46.22 -132.77
N ILE A 9 24.54 45.27 -132.61
CA ILE A 9 24.96 44.75 -131.31
C ILE A 9 25.24 45.95 -130.41
N ILE A 10 24.39 46.15 -129.39
CA ILE A 10 24.50 47.27 -128.45
C ILE A 10 25.78 47.05 -127.63
N GLU A 11 26.89 47.58 -128.11
CA GLU A 11 28.16 47.56 -127.40
C GLU A 11 28.25 48.80 -126.49
N ILE A 12 27.98 48.62 -125.19
CA ILE A 12 28.13 49.69 -124.20
C ILE A 12 29.60 49.84 -123.86
N LYS A 13 30.18 51.00 -124.20
CA LYS A 13 31.56 51.31 -123.82
C LYS A 13 31.64 51.63 -122.32
N PRO A 14 32.75 51.28 -121.62
CA PRO A 14 32.92 51.57 -120.19
C PRO A 14 32.73 53.05 -119.83
N GLU A 15 33.11 53.97 -120.71
CA GLU A 15 32.98 55.43 -120.54
C GLU A 15 31.51 55.88 -120.42
N GLN A 16 30.58 55.14 -121.02
CA GLN A 16 29.16 55.47 -121.03
C GLN A 16 28.42 54.93 -119.80
N ALA A 17 29.05 54.01 -119.07
CA ALA A 17 28.44 53.31 -117.94
C ALA A 17 27.94 54.27 -116.82
N PRO A 18 28.68 55.31 -116.39
CA PRO A 18 28.20 56.23 -115.35
C PRO A 18 26.92 57.00 -115.74
N THR A 19 26.77 57.32 -117.02
CA THR A 19 25.61 58.07 -117.53
C THR A 19 24.41 57.15 -117.79
N LEU A 20 24.65 55.90 -118.19
CA LEU A 20 23.60 54.94 -118.54
C LEU A 20 23.05 54.17 -117.33
N TYR A 21 23.90 53.74 -116.39
CA TYR A 21 23.47 52.97 -115.21
C TYR A 21 23.08 53.87 -114.04
N ARG A 22 22.20 54.83 -114.33
CA ARG A 22 21.50 55.66 -113.34
C ARG A 22 20.00 55.37 -113.40
N ALA A 23 19.25 55.87 -112.43
CA ALA A 23 17.78 55.79 -112.48
C ALA A 23 17.25 56.37 -113.81
N GLY A 24 16.49 55.55 -114.57
CA GLY A 24 15.92 55.90 -115.88
C GLY A 24 16.90 55.96 -117.05
N GLY A 25 18.19 55.69 -116.86
CA GLY A 25 19.21 55.85 -117.90
C GLY A 25 19.17 54.82 -119.04
N LEU A 26 18.44 53.71 -118.85
CA LEU A 26 18.33 52.62 -119.83
C LEU A 26 17.01 52.63 -120.62
N ASP A 27 16.12 53.58 -120.34
CA ASP A 27 14.77 53.61 -120.91
C ASP A 27 14.77 53.75 -122.44
N ALA A 28 15.73 54.51 -122.99
CA ALA A 28 15.90 54.64 -124.44
C ALA A 28 16.24 53.30 -125.13
N TYR A 29 17.08 52.47 -124.50
CA TYR A 29 17.41 51.14 -125.02
C TYR A 29 16.23 50.18 -124.90
N LEU A 30 15.45 50.27 -123.81
CA LEU A 30 14.22 49.49 -123.66
C LEU A 30 13.20 49.84 -124.73
N GLU A 31 13.03 51.12 -125.04
CA GLU A 31 12.12 51.58 -126.08
C GLU A 31 12.58 51.14 -127.48
N GLN A 32 13.89 51.19 -127.75
CA GLN A 32 14.45 50.65 -128.99
C GLN A 32 14.21 49.14 -129.13
N ILE A 33 14.38 48.37 -128.05
CA ILE A 33 14.10 46.92 -128.05
C ILE A 33 12.61 46.66 -128.30
N ARG A 34 11.72 47.43 -127.67
CA ARG A 34 10.26 47.34 -127.87
C ARG A 34 9.87 47.60 -129.32
N GLN A 35 10.40 48.66 -129.92
CA GLN A 35 10.12 49.00 -131.32
C GLN A 35 10.57 47.91 -132.28
N ALA A 36 11.72 47.28 -132.02
CA ALA A 36 12.23 46.22 -132.88
C ALA A 36 11.47 44.89 -132.79
N VAL A 37 10.76 44.64 -131.68
CA VAL A 37 9.92 43.45 -131.53
C VAL A 37 8.43 43.74 -131.74
N ASN A 38 8.08 44.92 -132.25
CA ASN A 38 6.70 45.38 -132.43
C ASN A 38 5.98 44.76 -133.65
N GLU A 39 6.61 43.83 -134.35
CA GLU A 39 5.95 43.08 -135.43
C GLU A 39 5.10 41.93 -134.85
N VAL A 40 3.98 41.63 -135.51
CA VAL A 40 3.07 40.53 -135.12
C VAL A 40 3.07 39.46 -136.22
N PRO A 41 3.96 38.45 -136.17
CA PRO A 41 4.00 37.37 -137.15
C PRO A 41 2.79 36.41 -137.02
N GLU A 42 2.33 35.85 -138.15
CA GLU A 42 1.24 34.88 -138.16
C GLU A 42 1.63 33.52 -137.54
N LEU A 43 1.00 33.14 -136.42
CA LEU A 43 1.33 31.93 -135.66
C LEU A 43 0.92 30.61 -136.33
N ASN A 44 0.01 30.68 -137.30
CA ASN A 44 -0.49 29.51 -138.03
C ASN A 44 0.55 28.94 -139.01
N THR A 45 1.63 29.70 -139.30
CA THR A 45 2.72 29.25 -140.17
C THR A 45 3.98 28.91 -139.37
N LYS A 46 4.75 27.92 -139.82
CA LYS A 46 6.06 27.62 -139.22
C LYS A 46 6.99 28.84 -139.26
N LYS A 47 7.00 29.57 -140.38
CA LYS A 47 7.81 30.79 -140.57
C LYS A 47 7.49 31.88 -139.54
N GLY A 48 6.20 32.11 -139.23
CA GLY A 48 5.81 33.08 -138.22
C GLY A 48 6.22 32.68 -136.80
N ARG A 49 6.10 31.39 -136.45
CA ARG A 49 6.61 30.88 -135.16
C ARG A 49 8.13 30.99 -135.03
N ASP A 50 8.88 30.67 -136.09
CA ASP A 50 10.34 30.79 -136.12
C ASP A 50 10.78 32.27 -136.00
N ARG A 51 9.99 33.21 -136.57
CA ARG A 51 10.24 34.65 -136.44
C ARG A 51 10.03 35.15 -135.01
N VAL A 52 8.95 34.73 -134.33
CA VAL A 52 8.71 35.05 -132.92
C VAL A 52 9.85 34.54 -132.03
N ALA A 53 10.34 33.31 -132.27
CA ALA A 53 11.49 32.77 -131.56
C ALA A 53 12.77 33.59 -131.78
N SER A 54 13.00 34.07 -133.01
CA SER A 54 14.13 34.95 -133.34
C SER A 54 14.06 36.30 -132.61
N LEU A 55 12.88 36.95 -132.59
CA LEU A 55 12.67 38.20 -131.86
C LEU A 55 12.90 38.03 -130.35
N ALA A 56 12.40 36.94 -129.76
CA ALA A 56 12.64 36.65 -128.33
C ALA A 56 14.14 36.42 -128.02
N ALA A 57 14.86 35.75 -128.93
CA ALA A 57 16.31 35.57 -128.81
C ALA A 57 17.05 36.92 -128.91
N GLN A 58 16.59 37.83 -129.76
CA GLN A 58 17.14 39.18 -129.91
C GLN A 58 16.96 40.03 -128.64
N VAL A 59 15.80 39.96 -127.98
CA VAL A 59 15.58 40.60 -126.66
C VAL A 59 16.56 40.03 -125.63
N SER A 60 16.72 38.71 -125.59
CA SER A 60 17.62 38.04 -124.62
C SER A 60 19.09 38.41 -124.82
N ARG A 61 19.54 38.52 -126.08
CA ARG A 61 20.89 39.00 -126.43
C ARG A 61 21.07 40.46 -126.04
N SER A 62 20.10 41.32 -126.33
CA SER A 62 20.13 42.75 -125.99
C SER A 62 20.15 42.98 -124.48
N LYS A 63 19.35 42.23 -123.70
CA LYS A 63 19.40 42.23 -122.23
C LYS A 63 20.81 41.91 -121.73
N THR A 64 21.41 40.83 -122.23
CA THR A 64 22.73 40.36 -121.79
C THR A 64 23.83 41.36 -122.13
N ALA A 65 23.73 42.01 -123.30
CA ALA A 65 24.68 43.04 -123.74
C ALA A 65 24.66 44.28 -122.85
N ILE A 66 23.51 44.63 -122.29
CA ILE A 66 23.36 45.77 -121.37
C ILE A 66 23.67 45.38 -119.91
N GLU A 67 23.31 44.17 -119.47
CA GLU A 67 23.48 43.74 -118.07
C GLU A 67 24.95 43.49 -117.70
N LYS A 68 25.72 42.82 -118.58
CA LYS A 68 27.11 42.43 -118.29
C LYS A 68 28.02 43.64 -118.00
N PRO A 69 28.04 44.70 -118.82
CA PRO A 69 28.86 45.89 -118.53
C PRO A 69 28.40 46.63 -117.27
N GLY A 70 27.09 46.60 -116.95
CA GLY A 70 26.56 47.19 -115.73
C GLY A 70 27.03 46.48 -114.47
N ARG A 71 27.06 45.14 -114.47
CA ARG A 71 27.64 44.36 -113.36
C ARG A 71 29.13 44.62 -113.19
N GLU A 72 29.88 44.75 -114.28
CA GLU A 72 31.31 45.07 -114.25
C GLU A 72 31.57 46.49 -113.71
N TYR A 73 30.73 47.46 -114.11
CA TYR A 73 30.77 48.82 -113.57
C TYR A 73 30.50 48.86 -112.06
N LEU A 74 29.47 48.14 -111.58
CA LEU A 74 29.18 48.02 -110.15
C LEU A 74 30.33 47.39 -109.36
N LYS A 75 31.00 46.38 -109.94
CA LYS A 75 32.18 45.76 -109.33
C LYS A 75 33.32 46.77 -109.17
N ARG A 76 33.59 47.59 -110.20
CA ARG A 76 34.62 48.65 -110.14
C ARG A 76 34.29 49.73 -109.10
N LEU A 77 33.03 50.15 -109.01
CA LEU A 77 32.60 51.11 -108.00
C LEU A 77 32.81 50.58 -106.58
N LYS A 78 32.44 49.32 -106.33
CA LYS A 78 32.66 48.67 -105.02
C LYS A 78 34.15 48.52 -104.71
N GLU A 79 34.96 48.17 -105.69
CA GLU A 79 36.41 48.06 -105.51
C GLU A 79 37.05 49.43 -105.22
N ALA A 80 36.53 50.51 -105.81
CA ALA A 80 37.03 51.86 -105.55
C ALA A 80 36.74 52.36 -104.12
N VAL A 81 35.62 51.95 -103.51
CA VAL A 81 35.27 52.35 -102.13
C VAL A 81 35.87 51.45 -101.06
N ARG A 82 36.24 50.20 -101.41
CA ARG A 82 36.80 49.22 -100.47
C ARG A 82 38.02 49.71 -99.67
N PRO A 83 39.01 50.44 -100.24
CA PRO A 83 40.10 51.00 -99.46
C PRO A 83 39.65 52.02 -98.42
N ALA A 84 38.65 52.85 -98.75
CA ALA A 84 38.10 53.82 -97.81
C ALA A 84 37.32 53.13 -96.68
N GLU A 85 36.52 52.10 -96.99
CA GLU A 85 35.84 51.28 -95.98
C GLU A 85 36.84 50.59 -95.05
N ALA A 86 37.94 50.05 -95.59
CA ALA A 86 38.98 49.41 -94.81
C ALA A 86 39.72 50.39 -93.88
N GLU A 87 40.04 51.59 -94.37
CA GLU A 87 40.69 52.62 -93.55
C GLU A 87 39.75 53.15 -92.46
N ILE A 88 38.46 53.35 -92.75
CA ILE A 88 37.46 53.73 -91.74
C ILE A 88 37.38 52.65 -90.65
N LYS A 89 37.31 51.37 -91.02
CA LYS A 89 37.30 50.27 -90.06
C LYS A 89 38.56 50.28 -89.20
N ARG A 90 39.73 50.42 -89.82
CA ARG A 90 41.02 50.51 -89.11
C ARG A 90 41.03 51.66 -88.11
N PHE A 91 40.52 52.83 -88.50
CA PHE A 91 40.44 54.00 -87.63
C PHE A 91 39.53 53.75 -86.43
N VAL A 92 38.34 53.18 -86.64
CA VAL A 92 37.40 52.84 -85.56
C VAL A 92 38.02 51.83 -84.60
N ASP A 93 38.58 50.73 -85.12
CA ASP A 93 39.25 49.71 -84.31
C ASP A 93 40.39 50.32 -83.47
N ALA A 94 41.20 51.21 -84.06
CA ALA A 94 42.28 51.90 -83.35
C ALA A 94 41.76 52.88 -82.27
N CYS A 95 40.64 53.57 -82.52
CA CYS A 95 40.00 54.43 -81.53
C CYS A 95 39.42 53.63 -80.36
N ASP A 96 38.82 52.47 -80.62
CA ASP A 96 38.32 51.58 -79.57
C ASP A 96 39.46 51.02 -78.72
N GLU A 97 40.56 50.58 -79.35
CA GLU A 97 41.76 50.14 -78.63
C GLU A 97 42.35 51.26 -77.76
N LEU A 98 42.43 52.50 -78.28
CA LEU A 98 42.91 53.65 -77.53
C LEU A 98 41.98 53.98 -76.36
N ARG A 99 40.66 53.91 -76.54
CA ARG A 99 39.68 54.12 -75.46
C ARG A 99 39.90 53.09 -74.35
N ASP A 100 40.02 51.81 -74.72
CA ASP A 100 40.13 50.73 -73.76
C ASP A 100 41.47 50.80 -73.01
N ALA A 101 42.57 51.09 -73.71
CA ALA A 101 43.88 51.33 -73.10
C ALA A 101 43.86 52.55 -72.16
N THR A 102 43.17 53.63 -72.53
CA THR A 102 43.04 54.83 -71.69
C THR A 102 42.19 54.56 -70.45
N ARG A 103 41.17 53.71 -70.56
CA ARG A 103 40.29 53.34 -69.43
C ARG A 103 40.91 52.28 -68.52
N LYS A 104 41.83 51.47 -69.03
CA LYS A 104 42.44 50.35 -68.30
C LYS A 104 42.98 50.71 -66.91
N PRO A 105 43.74 51.81 -66.70
CA PRO A 105 44.23 52.17 -65.36
C PRO A 105 43.10 52.47 -64.37
N LEU A 106 41.98 53.05 -64.85
CA LEU A 106 40.82 53.31 -64.01
C LEU A 106 40.13 52.00 -63.62
N THR A 107 39.94 51.09 -64.57
CA THR A 107 39.35 49.76 -64.30
C THR A 107 40.19 48.95 -63.31
N GLU A 108 41.52 48.97 -63.46
CA GLU A 108 42.44 48.29 -62.53
C GLU A 108 42.39 48.92 -61.13
N TRP A 109 42.32 50.25 -61.04
CA TRP A 109 42.17 50.94 -59.76
C TRP A 109 40.82 50.65 -59.09
N GLU A 110 39.71 50.65 -59.85
CA GLU A 110 38.37 50.29 -59.35
C GLU A 110 38.36 48.86 -58.76
N ALA A 111 38.97 47.90 -59.45
CA ALA A 111 39.09 46.52 -58.98
C ALA A 111 39.95 46.40 -57.71
N GLU A 112 41.06 47.15 -57.63
CA GLU A 112 41.89 47.19 -56.42
C GLU A 112 41.15 47.83 -55.25
N GLN A 113 40.36 48.88 -55.47
CA GLN A 113 39.53 49.49 -54.43
C GLN A 113 38.46 48.52 -53.91
N GLU A 114 37.85 47.72 -54.77
CA GLU A 114 36.93 46.66 -54.34
C GLU A 114 37.65 45.60 -53.49
N ARG A 115 38.87 45.20 -53.88
CA ARG A 115 39.67 44.26 -53.10
C ARG A 115 40.04 44.82 -51.72
N ILE A 116 40.50 46.07 -51.65
CA ILE A 116 40.83 46.74 -50.39
C ILE A 116 39.60 46.82 -49.50
N LYS A 117 38.43 47.22 -50.03
CA LYS A 117 37.18 47.25 -49.25
C LYS A 117 36.78 45.88 -48.73
N ALA A 118 36.94 44.83 -49.54
CA ALA A 118 36.65 43.46 -49.11
C ALA A 118 37.61 42.99 -48.01
N GLU A 119 38.91 43.32 -48.12
CA GLU A 119 39.91 43.02 -47.10
C GLU A 119 39.66 43.82 -45.80
N GLU A 120 39.35 45.11 -45.89
CA GLU A 120 38.98 45.93 -44.75
C GLU A 120 37.72 45.40 -44.04
N ALA A 121 36.71 44.96 -44.80
CA ALA A 121 35.52 44.33 -44.24
C ALA A 121 35.85 43.00 -43.53
N MET A 122 36.72 42.18 -44.11
CA MET A 122 37.21 40.95 -43.47
C MET A 122 38.02 41.23 -42.21
N ASN A 123 38.90 42.23 -42.24
CA ASN A 123 39.68 42.64 -41.07
C ASN A 123 38.80 43.20 -39.96
N ALA A 124 37.76 43.98 -40.29
CA ALA A 124 36.79 44.46 -39.31
C ALA A 124 36.05 43.30 -38.61
N LEU A 125 35.59 42.32 -39.38
CA LEU A 125 34.97 41.11 -38.83
C LEU A 125 35.95 40.29 -37.98
N HIS A 126 37.23 40.23 -38.39
CA HIS A 126 38.26 39.53 -37.64
C HIS A 126 38.53 40.20 -36.28
N VAL A 127 38.62 41.54 -36.24
CA VAL A 127 38.81 42.29 -34.99
C VAL A 127 37.61 42.10 -34.06
N GLU A 128 36.38 42.16 -34.59
CA GLU A 128 35.17 41.91 -33.81
C GLU A 128 35.16 40.49 -33.22
N ALA A 129 35.53 39.48 -34.01
CA ALA A 129 35.63 38.10 -33.54
C ALA A 129 36.68 37.92 -32.44
N LEU A 130 37.83 38.59 -32.55
CA LEU A 130 38.85 38.57 -31.50
C LEU A 130 38.35 39.20 -30.20
N ALA A 131 37.67 40.35 -30.28
CA ALA A 131 37.08 41.00 -29.11
C ALA A 131 36.02 40.13 -28.42
N MET A 132 35.17 39.45 -29.20
CA MET A 132 34.18 38.50 -28.65
C MET A 132 34.84 37.32 -27.93
N ASN A 133 35.94 36.79 -28.48
CA ASN A 133 36.69 35.71 -27.84
C ASN A 133 37.33 36.18 -26.52
N GLU A 134 37.93 37.38 -26.49
CA GLU A 134 38.49 37.94 -25.25
C GLU A 134 37.42 38.11 -24.16
N ASP A 135 36.23 38.57 -24.53
CA ASP A 135 35.12 38.70 -23.58
C ASP A 135 34.60 37.33 -23.10
N PHE A 136 34.56 36.32 -23.98
CA PHE A 136 34.22 34.95 -23.61
C PHE A 136 35.23 34.37 -22.61
N ASP A 137 36.53 34.54 -22.88
CA ASP A 137 37.60 34.08 -21.99
C ASP A 137 37.54 34.77 -20.63
N ARG A 138 37.25 36.08 -20.61
CA ARG A 138 37.07 36.84 -19.36
C ARG A 138 35.88 36.33 -18.55
N GLN A 139 34.75 36.05 -19.21
CA GLN A 139 33.56 35.50 -18.54
C GLN A 139 33.81 34.09 -18.00
N LEU A 140 34.53 33.25 -18.77
CA LEU A 140 34.89 31.91 -18.34
C LEU A 140 35.80 31.96 -17.11
N ALA A 141 36.81 32.84 -17.10
CA ALA A 141 37.70 33.02 -15.96
C ALA A 141 36.93 33.46 -14.70
N ALA A 142 36.04 34.45 -14.81
CA ALA A 142 35.20 34.90 -13.70
C ALA A 142 34.28 33.80 -13.17
N ARG A 143 33.74 32.96 -14.07
CA ARG A 143 32.91 31.81 -13.68
C ARG A 143 33.71 30.74 -12.94
N ILE A 144 34.91 30.42 -13.41
CA ILE A 144 35.80 29.47 -12.75
C ILE A 144 36.13 29.93 -11.33
N GLU A 145 36.43 31.22 -11.14
CA GLU A 145 36.70 31.79 -9.81
C GLU A 145 35.48 31.68 -8.89
N SER A 146 34.30 32.10 -9.37
CA SER A 146 33.05 31.97 -8.62
C SER A 146 32.71 30.52 -8.26
N ASP A 147 32.83 29.60 -9.21
CA ASP A 147 32.53 28.18 -8.99
C ASP A 147 33.54 27.57 -7.99
N HIS A 148 34.80 28.00 -8.03
CA HIS A 148 35.81 27.58 -7.06
C HIS A 148 35.51 28.06 -5.65
N GLU A 149 35.14 29.33 -5.47
CA GLU A 149 34.73 29.87 -4.17
C GLU A 149 33.52 29.13 -3.60
N MET A 150 32.51 28.87 -4.44
CA MET A 150 31.35 28.08 -4.02
C MET A 150 31.74 26.66 -3.59
N ALA A 151 32.64 26.00 -4.34
CA ALA A 151 33.11 24.67 -4.00
C ALA A 151 33.83 24.64 -2.64
N LEU A 152 34.64 25.66 -2.32
CA LEU A 152 35.28 25.78 -1.02
C LEU A 152 34.26 25.96 0.12
N LEU A 153 33.26 26.81 -0.07
CA LEU A 153 32.19 27.01 0.91
C LEU A 153 31.36 25.73 1.12
N MET A 154 31.07 24.99 0.06
CA MET A 154 30.35 23.72 0.15
C MET A 154 31.17 22.66 0.89
N ASN A 155 32.48 22.58 0.65
CA ASN A 155 33.37 21.67 1.37
C ASN A 155 33.41 22.03 2.87
N ASP A 156 33.57 23.31 3.21
CA ASP A 156 33.55 23.75 4.61
C ASP A 156 32.20 23.47 5.29
N ALA A 157 31.08 23.67 4.59
CA ALA A 157 29.77 23.30 5.11
C ALA A 157 29.63 21.79 5.37
N PHE A 158 30.16 20.97 4.45
CA PHE A 158 30.18 19.51 4.62
C PHE A 158 31.04 19.09 5.81
N ASP A 159 32.24 19.66 5.95
CA ASP A 159 33.14 19.36 7.06
C ASP A 159 32.51 19.74 8.41
N ARG A 160 31.82 20.88 8.48
CA ARG A 160 31.03 21.28 9.66
C ARG A 160 29.91 20.30 9.96
N GLU A 161 29.13 19.89 8.95
CA GLU A 161 28.04 18.92 9.15
C GLU A 161 28.57 17.58 9.67
N GLN A 162 29.73 17.12 9.18
CA GLN A 162 30.36 15.90 9.68
C GLN A 162 30.89 16.07 11.10
N ALA A 163 31.47 17.23 11.44
CA ALA A 163 31.90 17.53 12.80
C ALA A 163 30.70 17.58 13.76
N ASP A 164 29.58 18.17 13.35
CA ASP A 164 28.35 18.23 14.15
C ASP A 164 27.75 16.83 14.37
N LYS A 165 27.69 16.00 13.33
CA LYS A 165 27.27 14.59 13.44
C LYS A 165 28.18 13.79 14.38
N ALA A 166 29.49 13.97 14.29
CA ALA A 166 30.43 13.31 15.18
C ALA A 166 30.24 13.78 16.64
N ALA A 167 30.03 15.08 16.86
CA ALA A 167 29.76 15.65 18.18
C ALA A 167 28.42 15.19 18.75
N GLU A 168 27.39 15.02 17.93
CA GLU A 168 26.10 14.47 18.35
C GLU A 168 26.21 12.98 18.69
N ALA A 169 26.89 12.20 17.86
CA ALA A 169 27.16 10.79 18.14
C ALA A 169 27.91 10.61 19.47
N GLU A 170 28.94 11.43 19.74
CA GLU A 170 29.66 11.38 21.01
C GLU A 170 28.78 11.80 22.20
N ARG A 171 27.94 12.83 22.05
CA ARG A 171 26.94 13.20 23.07
C ARG A 171 25.98 12.05 23.37
N GLN A 172 25.51 11.34 22.35
CA GLN A 172 24.65 10.17 22.52
C GLN A 172 25.38 9.03 23.23
N ARG A 173 26.67 8.79 22.92
CA ARG A 173 27.49 7.80 23.62
C ARG A 173 27.66 8.13 25.09
N ILE A 174 28.00 9.38 25.42
CA ILE A 174 28.14 9.84 26.80
C ILE A 174 26.80 9.68 27.54
N ALA A 175 25.68 10.14 26.95
CA ALA A 175 24.36 10.00 27.57
C ALA A 175 23.97 8.53 27.80
N HIS A 176 24.28 7.65 26.85
CA HIS A 176 24.03 6.22 27.00
C HIS A 176 24.88 5.60 28.11
N GLU A 177 26.17 5.96 28.20
CA GLU A 177 27.05 5.49 29.27
C GLU A 177 26.59 6.00 30.65
N GLU A 178 26.16 7.26 30.74
CA GLU A 178 25.55 7.81 31.95
C GLU A 178 24.26 7.08 32.34
N GLU A 179 23.40 6.77 31.38
CA GLU A 179 22.17 6.02 31.63
C GLU A 179 22.47 4.60 32.10
N ILE A 180 23.45 3.91 31.50
CA ILE A 180 23.93 2.61 31.99
C ILE A 180 24.43 2.74 33.44
N LYS A 181 25.22 3.77 33.77
CA LYS A 181 25.68 4.01 35.15
C LYS A 181 24.51 4.23 36.11
N ARG A 182 23.49 4.98 35.70
CA ARG A 182 22.27 5.20 36.50
C ARG A 182 21.48 3.91 36.70
N LEU A 183 21.28 3.12 35.65
CA LEU A 183 20.59 1.83 35.73
C LEU A 183 21.35 0.86 36.62
N ALA A 184 22.68 0.81 36.53
CA ALA A 184 23.53 0.01 37.41
C ALA A 184 23.42 0.46 38.87
N ALA A 185 23.47 1.77 39.14
CA ALA A 185 23.29 2.32 40.48
C ALA A 185 21.88 2.04 41.04
N ALA A 186 20.84 2.18 40.23
CA ALA A 186 19.47 1.87 40.60
C ALA A 186 19.25 0.38 40.84
N ALA A 187 19.85 -0.50 40.03
CA ALA A 187 19.84 -1.94 40.23
C ALA A 187 20.54 -2.32 41.53
N ALA A 188 21.70 -1.72 41.83
CA ALA A 188 22.40 -1.93 43.09
C ALA A 188 21.56 -1.46 44.30
N ALA A 189 20.90 -0.30 44.20
CA ALA A 189 20.01 0.20 45.25
C ALA A 189 18.80 -0.73 45.47
N ARG A 190 18.17 -1.22 44.38
CA ARG A 190 17.09 -2.20 44.45
C ARG A 190 17.55 -3.53 45.04
N GLU A 191 18.76 -3.97 44.74
CA GLU A 191 19.31 -5.20 45.35
C GLU A 191 19.51 -5.02 46.86
N VAL A 192 20.03 -3.88 47.30
CA VAL A 192 20.15 -3.54 48.74
C VAL A 192 18.77 -3.48 49.40
N GLU A 193 17.79 -2.83 48.78
CA GLU A 193 16.42 -2.76 49.29
C GLU A 193 15.75 -4.14 49.35
N GLN A 194 15.93 -4.97 48.32
CA GLN A 194 15.42 -6.35 48.31
C GLN A 194 16.08 -7.21 49.38
N ARG A 195 17.40 -7.07 49.61
CA ARG A 195 18.09 -7.75 50.70
C ARG A 195 17.55 -7.30 52.06
N ALA A 196 17.38 -6.01 52.26
CA ALA A 196 16.78 -5.46 53.49
C ALA A 196 15.33 -5.94 53.69
N GLN A 197 14.55 -6.05 52.62
CA GLN A 197 13.18 -6.54 52.67
C GLN A 197 13.14 -8.04 53.00
N ARG A 198 14.01 -8.86 52.39
CA ARG A 198 14.15 -10.28 52.73
C ARG A 198 14.57 -10.47 54.17
N GLU A 199 15.51 -9.67 54.67
CA GLU A 199 15.91 -9.70 56.08
C GLU A 199 14.76 -9.33 57.02
N ARG A 200 13.93 -8.34 56.65
CA ARG A 200 12.70 -7.98 57.40
C ARG A 200 11.66 -9.08 57.36
N GLU A 201 11.43 -9.70 56.20
CA GLU A 201 10.49 -10.82 56.05
C GLU A 201 10.97 -12.05 56.81
N GLU A 202 12.26 -12.37 56.78
CA GLU A 202 12.85 -13.42 57.60
C GLU A 202 12.76 -13.10 59.09
N ALA A 203 13.00 -11.85 59.51
CA ALA A 203 12.84 -11.42 60.90
C ALA A 203 11.37 -11.54 61.34
N ALA A 204 10.42 -11.09 60.51
CA ALA A 204 8.99 -11.20 60.75
C ALA A 204 8.54 -12.67 60.79
N HIS A 205 9.07 -13.53 59.91
CA HIS A 205 8.81 -14.96 59.93
C HIS A 205 9.39 -15.62 61.20
N ARG A 206 10.59 -15.26 61.62
CA ARG A 206 11.17 -15.74 62.89
C ARG A 206 10.32 -15.29 64.08
N GLU A 207 9.87 -14.04 64.11
CA GLU A 207 8.98 -13.53 65.15
C GLU A 207 7.61 -14.24 65.13
N ALA A 208 7.04 -14.48 63.96
CA ALA A 208 5.78 -15.21 63.81
C ALA A 208 5.91 -16.68 64.24
N VAL A 209 7.02 -17.35 63.91
CA VAL A 209 7.31 -18.71 64.38
C VAL A 209 7.49 -18.73 65.90
N LEU A 210 8.20 -17.76 66.48
CA LEU A 210 8.33 -17.65 67.94
C LEU A 210 6.99 -17.38 68.63
N LYS A 211 6.15 -16.51 68.05
CA LYS A 211 4.79 -16.25 68.54
C LYS A 211 3.89 -17.50 68.41
N ALA A 212 3.96 -18.22 67.29
CA ALA A 212 3.21 -19.45 67.11
C ALA A 212 3.69 -20.56 68.07
N GLN A 213 4.99 -20.64 68.36
CA GLN A 213 5.52 -21.54 69.38
C GLN A 213 5.07 -21.13 70.79
N ALA A 214 5.06 -19.84 71.11
CA ALA A 214 4.55 -19.34 72.39
C ALA A 214 3.04 -19.59 72.54
N GLU A 215 2.25 -19.35 71.49
CA GLU A 215 0.81 -19.63 71.47
C GLU A 215 0.53 -21.14 71.55
N GLN A 216 1.32 -21.98 70.88
CA GLN A 216 1.22 -23.43 71.02
C GLN A 216 1.57 -23.87 72.45
N ALA A 217 2.62 -23.30 73.06
CA ALA A 217 2.97 -23.60 74.45
C ALA A 217 1.89 -23.12 75.44
N GLU A 218 1.23 -22.00 75.16
CA GLU A 218 0.09 -21.52 75.95
C GLU A 218 -1.13 -22.46 75.77
N ARG A 219 -1.44 -22.86 74.53
CA ARG A 219 -2.49 -23.84 74.24
C ARG A 219 -2.21 -25.19 74.89
N ASP A 220 -0.96 -25.65 74.89
CA ASP A 220 -0.55 -26.89 75.55
C ASP A 220 -0.66 -26.77 77.07
N ARG A 221 -0.36 -25.60 77.66
CA ARG A 221 -0.61 -25.32 79.08
C ARG A 221 -2.10 -25.34 79.42
N ILE A 222 -2.94 -24.67 78.62
CA ILE A 222 -4.39 -24.64 78.82
C ILE A 222 -4.97 -26.05 78.64
N ALA A 223 -4.50 -26.82 77.66
CA ALA A 223 -4.90 -28.20 77.46
C ALA A 223 -4.46 -29.11 78.62
N ALA A 224 -3.27 -28.90 79.18
CA ALA A 224 -2.81 -29.61 80.37
C ALA A 224 -3.63 -29.24 81.62
N GLU A 225 -4.01 -27.98 81.77
CA GLU A 225 -4.87 -27.49 82.86
C GLU A 225 -6.30 -28.04 82.73
N GLN A 226 -6.88 -28.02 81.53
CA GLN A 226 -8.17 -28.64 81.24
C GLN A 226 -8.14 -30.16 81.43
N LYS A 227 -7.03 -30.82 81.08
CA LYS A 227 -6.87 -32.27 81.33
C LYS A 227 -6.76 -32.57 82.82
N ALA A 228 -6.06 -31.76 83.59
CA ALA A 228 -5.99 -31.89 85.04
C ALA A 228 -7.36 -31.62 85.71
N GLU A 229 -8.16 -30.71 85.17
CA GLU A 229 -9.52 -30.44 85.65
C GLU A 229 -10.51 -31.55 85.25
N ALA A 230 -10.38 -32.10 84.04
CA ALA A 230 -11.12 -33.28 83.60
C ALA A 230 -10.76 -34.53 84.41
N ASP A 231 -9.49 -34.73 84.76
CA ASP A 231 -9.05 -35.83 85.63
C ASP A 231 -9.59 -35.67 87.07
N LYS A 232 -9.70 -34.44 87.58
CA LYS A 232 -10.38 -34.16 88.86
C LYS A 232 -11.88 -34.43 88.79
N GLN A 233 -12.53 -34.08 87.69
CA GLN A 233 -13.97 -34.34 87.48
C GLN A 233 -14.24 -35.84 87.29
N ALA A 234 -13.38 -36.57 86.58
CA ALA A 234 -13.44 -38.02 86.45
C ALA A 234 -13.22 -38.75 87.78
N ALA A 235 -12.38 -38.23 88.68
CA ALA A 235 -12.23 -38.76 90.03
C ALA A 235 -13.50 -38.58 90.90
N ILE A 236 -14.16 -37.43 90.78
CA ILE A 236 -15.43 -37.14 91.48
C ILE A 236 -16.59 -38.01 90.93
N GLU A 237 -16.63 -38.23 89.61
CA GLU A 237 -17.62 -39.12 88.99
C GLU A 237 -17.36 -40.59 89.31
N ALA A 238 -16.11 -41.04 89.41
CA ALA A 238 -15.76 -42.40 89.83
C ALA A 238 -16.14 -42.67 91.30
N GLU A 239 -16.05 -41.67 92.19
CA GLU A 239 -16.52 -41.76 93.58
C GLU A 239 -18.05 -41.82 93.66
N ARG A 240 -18.76 -41.00 92.87
CA ARG A 240 -20.22 -41.06 92.76
C ARG A 240 -20.72 -42.39 92.19
N ARG A 241 -20.02 -42.98 91.20
CA ARG A 241 -20.40 -44.27 90.62
C ARG A 241 -20.25 -45.42 91.62
N LYS A 242 -19.21 -45.40 92.46
CA LYS A 242 -19.02 -46.37 93.55
C LYS A 242 -20.08 -46.23 94.66
N ALA A 243 -20.52 -45.01 94.97
CA ALA A 243 -21.62 -44.77 95.90
C ALA A 243 -22.99 -45.21 95.34
N GLN A 244 -23.21 -45.08 94.02
CA GLN A 244 -24.43 -45.52 93.35
C GLN A 244 -24.53 -47.06 93.27
N GLU A 245 -23.42 -47.76 93.00
CA GLU A 245 -23.38 -49.23 92.93
C GLU A 245 -23.58 -49.91 94.30
N GLU A 246 -23.17 -49.27 95.39
CA GLU A 246 -23.40 -49.79 96.75
C GLU A 246 -24.86 -49.56 97.22
N ALA A 247 -25.49 -48.46 96.82
CA ALA A 247 -26.90 -48.18 97.09
C ALA A 247 -27.85 -49.13 96.33
N ASP A 248 -27.53 -49.50 95.08
CA ASP A 248 -28.33 -50.43 94.29
C ASP A 248 -28.22 -51.89 94.74
N ARG A 249 -27.10 -52.28 95.37
CA ARG A 249 -26.92 -53.62 95.98
C ARG A 249 -27.80 -53.81 97.22
N ILE A 250 -27.96 -52.77 98.04
CA ILE A 250 -28.82 -52.78 99.24
C ILE A 250 -30.31 -52.76 98.87
N ARG A 251 -30.69 -52.07 97.79
CA ARG A 251 -32.09 -51.99 97.33
C ARG A 251 -32.62 -53.32 96.79
N ARG A 252 -31.80 -54.05 96.02
CA ARG A 252 -32.18 -55.36 95.45
C ARG A 252 -32.26 -56.48 96.51
N GLU A 253 -31.50 -56.40 97.60
CA GLU A 253 -31.58 -57.37 98.70
C GLU A 253 -32.81 -57.12 99.61
N ALA A 254 -33.26 -55.85 99.74
CA ALA A 254 -34.46 -55.49 100.48
C ALA A 254 -35.77 -55.87 99.75
N GLU A 255 -35.83 -55.70 98.41
CA GLU A 255 -37.02 -56.04 97.62
C GLU A 255 -37.28 -57.56 97.55
N GLN A 256 -36.23 -58.39 97.56
CA GLN A 256 -36.35 -59.86 97.55
C GLN A 256 -36.87 -60.43 98.88
N ARG A 257 -36.64 -59.76 100.02
CA ARG A 257 -37.15 -60.19 101.35
C ARG A 257 -38.59 -59.76 101.63
N GLU A 258 -39.04 -58.62 101.08
CA GLU A 258 -40.43 -58.15 101.21
C GLU A 258 -41.42 -59.01 100.38
N LEU A 259 -41.06 -59.38 99.14
CA LEU A 259 -41.90 -60.21 98.28
C LEU A 259 -42.10 -61.64 98.81
N ALA A 260 -41.13 -62.19 99.54
CA ALA A 260 -41.25 -63.51 100.18
C ALA A 260 -42.17 -63.51 101.41
N ARG A 261 -42.24 -62.40 102.16
CA ARG A 261 -43.06 -62.28 103.38
C ARG A 261 -44.55 -62.10 103.07
N LEU A 262 -44.87 -61.30 102.05
CA LEU A 262 -46.25 -61.01 101.62
C LEU A 262 -46.97 -62.21 100.99
N ALA A 263 -46.23 -63.16 100.41
CA ALA A 263 -46.79 -64.38 99.82
C ALA A 263 -47.18 -65.45 100.88
N GLU A 264 -46.47 -65.50 102.01
CA GLU A 264 -46.76 -66.44 103.10
C GLU A 264 -47.92 -65.95 104.00
N GLU A 265 -48.04 -64.64 104.20
CA GLU A 265 -49.05 -64.02 105.06
C GLU A 265 -50.47 -64.11 104.46
N LYS A 266 -50.59 -64.03 103.12
CA LYS A 266 -51.88 -64.23 102.42
C LYS A 266 -52.41 -65.66 102.49
N ARG A 267 -51.55 -66.69 102.64
CA ARG A 267 -52.01 -68.08 102.76
C ARG A 267 -52.57 -68.43 104.14
N LYS A 268 -52.17 -67.73 105.21
CA LYS A 268 -52.66 -68.00 106.58
C LYS A 268 -53.98 -67.29 106.92
N ALA A 269 -54.31 -66.17 106.25
CA ALA A 269 -55.55 -65.44 106.49
C ALA A 269 -56.80 -66.14 105.90
N ASP A 270 -56.69 -66.75 104.71
CA ASP A 270 -57.83 -67.36 104.03
C ASP A 270 -58.28 -68.70 104.62
N GLU A 271 -57.43 -69.39 105.40
CA GLU A 271 -57.77 -70.67 106.04
C GLU A 271 -58.50 -70.49 107.39
N GLN A 272 -58.28 -69.36 108.08
CA GLN A 272 -58.88 -69.09 109.40
C GLN A 272 -60.37 -68.70 109.29
N ALA A 273 -60.76 -67.96 108.23
CA ALA A 273 -62.12 -67.45 108.05
C ALA A 273 -63.18 -68.55 107.79
N ARG A 274 -62.79 -69.69 107.20
CA ARG A 274 -63.72 -70.82 106.97
C ARG A 274 -64.06 -71.60 108.26
N ARG A 275 -63.22 -71.56 109.30
CA ARG A 275 -63.42 -72.34 110.53
C ARG A 275 -64.36 -71.67 111.55
N GLU A 276 -64.60 -70.36 111.44
CA GLU A 276 -65.44 -69.62 112.41
C GLU A 276 -66.95 -69.63 112.06
N ALA A 277 -67.32 -69.82 110.79
CA ALA A 277 -68.72 -69.86 110.37
C ALA A 277 -69.44 -71.15 110.81
N ASP A 278 -68.71 -72.27 110.91
CA ASP A 278 -69.28 -73.61 111.10
C ASP A 278 -69.61 -73.95 112.58
N VAL A 279 -68.98 -73.24 113.52
CA VAL A 279 -69.18 -73.45 114.98
C VAL A 279 -70.48 -72.79 115.48
N LYS A 280 -70.86 -71.64 114.90
CA LYS A 280 -72.06 -70.90 115.34
C LYS A 280 -73.36 -71.62 114.96
N HIS A 281 -73.41 -72.25 113.79
CA HIS A 281 -74.59 -72.99 113.35
C HIS A 281 -74.90 -74.19 114.27
N ARG A 282 -73.87 -74.95 114.68
CA ARG A 282 -74.06 -76.16 115.50
C ARG A 282 -74.59 -75.89 116.91
N LYS A 283 -74.21 -74.77 117.53
CA LYS A 283 -74.70 -74.40 118.88
C LYS A 283 -76.18 -74.00 118.89
N ALA A 284 -76.66 -73.34 117.84
CA ALA A 284 -78.06 -72.92 117.74
C ALA A 284 -79.00 -74.13 117.69
N VAL A 285 -78.71 -75.11 116.83
CA VAL A 285 -79.56 -76.30 116.62
C VAL A 285 -79.64 -77.17 117.89
N GLY A 286 -78.51 -77.38 118.59
CA GLY A 286 -78.50 -78.20 119.81
C GLY A 286 -79.32 -77.61 120.97
N THR A 287 -79.43 -76.28 121.04
CA THR A 287 -80.17 -75.60 122.11
C THR A 287 -81.69 -75.76 121.93
N GLU A 288 -82.18 -75.76 120.68
CA GLU A 288 -83.61 -75.96 120.41
C GLU A 288 -84.09 -77.37 120.74
N ILE A 289 -83.27 -78.39 120.47
CA ILE A 289 -83.64 -79.80 120.71
C ILE A 289 -83.78 -80.07 122.23
N VAL A 290 -82.85 -79.58 123.05
CA VAL A 290 -82.92 -79.75 124.52
C VAL A 290 -84.16 -79.04 125.09
N LYS A 291 -84.50 -77.86 124.55
CA LYS A 291 -85.69 -77.11 124.97
C LYS A 291 -86.99 -77.86 124.62
N ALA A 292 -87.06 -78.49 123.45
CA ALA A 292 -88.20 -79.31 123.04
C ALA A 292 -88.35 -80.58 123.89
N LEU A 293 -87.25 -81.21 124.28
CA LEU A 293 -87.26 -82.40 125.14
C LEU A 293 -87.77 -82.09 126.56
N LEU A 294 -87.35 -80.96 127.14
CA LEU A 294 -87.82 -80.50 128.46
C LEU A 294 -89.31 -80.15 128.49
N ALA A 295 -89.88 -79.68 127.38
CA ALA A 295 -91.27 -79.25 127.33
C ALA A 295 -92.27 -80.41 127.21
N ASN A 296 -91.87 -81.52 126.59
CA ASN A 296 -92.77 -82.62 126.24
C ASN A 296 -92.59 -83.86 127.13
N THR A 297 -91.62 -83.85 128.03
CA THR A 297 -91.30 -84.99 128.89
C THR A 297 -90.99 -84.54 130.30
N SER A 298 -91.16 -85.42 131.27
CA SER A 298 -90.81 -85.18 132.67
C SER A 298 -89.29 -85.27 132.93
N LEU A 299 -88.46 -85.22 131.87
CA LEU A 299 -87.00 -85.37 131.96
C LEU A 299 -86.37 -84.10 132.51
N THR A 300 -85.39 -84.28 133.39
CA THR A 300 -84.54 -83.18 133.83
C THR A 300 -83.60 -82.74 132.72
N ARG A 301 -83.07 -81.51 132.80
CA ARG A 301 -82.22 -80.93 131.75
C ARG A 301 -81.00 -81.80 131.42
N ASP A 302 -80.42 -82.43 132.42
CA ASP A 302 -79.23 -83.28 132.23
C ASP A 302 -79.59 -84.56 131.46
N GLN A 303 -80.74 -85.16 131.75
CA GLN A 303 -81.25 -86.31 130.99
C GLN A 303 -81.60 -85.94 129.54
N ALA A 304 -82.14 -84.73 129.29
CA ALA A 304 -82.41 -84.26 127.94
C ALA A 304 -81.11 -84.05 127.12
N ILE A 305 -80.02 -83.59 127.75
CA ILE A 305 -78.70 -83.46 127.11
C ILE A 305 -78.09 -84.83 126.81
N GLU A 306 -78.26 -85.80 127.71
CA GLU A 306 -77.81 -87.17 127.49
C GLU A 306 -78.51 -87.80 126.28
N VAL A 307 -79.84 -87.65 126.18
CA VAL A 307 -80.62 -88.10 125.01
C VAL A 307 -80.14 -87.41 123.72
N LEU A 308 -79.92 -86.10 123.72
CA LEU A 308 -79.37 -85.39 122.55
C LEU A 308 -77.98 -85.93 122.15
N THR A 309 -77.14 -86.29 123.12
CA THR A 309 -75.78 -86.79 122.86
C THR A 309 -75.81 -88.16 122.20
N VAL A 310 -76.66 -89.07 122.68
CA VAL A 310 -76.80 -90.41 122.09
C VAL A 310 -77.40 -90.34 120.67
N VAL A 311 -78.34 -89.41 120.44
CA VAL A 311 -78.90 -89.14 119.10
C VAL A 311 -77.85 -88.51 118.17
N LYS A 312 -77.05 -87.55 118.64
CA LYS A 312 -75.95 -86.92 117.88
C LYS A 312 -74.87 -87.92 117.48
N ASP A 313 -74.60 -88.91 118.33
CA ASP A 313 -73.58 -89.94 118.11
C ASP A 313 -74.10 -91.14 117.28
N GLY A 314 -75.36 -91.11 116.80
CA GLY A 314 -75.91 -92.10 115.88
C GLY A 314 -76.13 -93.50 116.47
N ARG A 315 -76.22 -93.61 117.81
CA ARG A 315 -76.31 -94.91 118.50
C ARG A 315 -77.73 -95.46 118.67
N ILE A 316 -78.75 -94.67 118.30
CA ILE A 316 -80.16 -95.09 118.31
C ILE A 316 -80.59 -95.28 116.85
N PRO A 317 -80.83 -96.52 116.39
CA PRO A 317 -81.36 -96.78 115.05
C PRO A 317 -82.79 -96.23 114.90
N HIS A 318 -83.16 -95.78 113.69
CA HIS A 318 -84.52 -95.32 113.32
C HIS A 318 -85.04 -94.06 114.07
N THR A 319 -84.20 -93.02 114.22
CA THR A 319 -84.57 -91.73 114.85
C THR A 319 -85.45 -90.81 113.99
N GLY A 320 -85.79 -91.21 112.77
CA GLY A 320 -86.75 -90.52 111.91
C GLY A 320 -87.95 -91.41 111.60
N ILE A 321 -89.08 -91.14 112.24
CA ILE A 321 -90.37 -91.74 111.92
C ILE A 321 -91.27 -90.60 111.44
N SER A 322 -91.63 -90.60 110.14
CA SER A 322 -92.69 -89.73 109.60
C SER A 322 -93.85 -90.63 109.21
N TYR A 323 -95.03 -90.32 109.76
CA TYR A 323 -96.33 -90.81 109.28
C TYR A 323 -96.73 -90.11 107.98
#